data_AF-A0A662GYR9-F1
#
_entry.id   AF-A0A662GYR9-F1
#
_cell.length_a   1.000
_cell.length_b   1.000
_cell.length_c   1.000
_cell.angle_alpha   90.00
_cell.angle_beta   90.00
_cell.angle_gamma   90.00
#
_symmetry.space_group_name_H-M   'P 1'
#
loop_
_entity.id
_entity.type
_entity.pdbx_description
1 polymer ?
#
loop_
_entity_poly.entity_id
_entity_poly.type
_entity_poly.pdbx_seq_one_letter_code
_entity_poly.pdbx_strand_id
1 'polypeptide(L)'
;MPMFAIYPAEPEVLKQILDVFGEPRDLEVRISIRDERLKELFKLDEVKWFTIQCTCRPKAERVLELYREYYEGYVNVSKGAILQVNERPRTISHFKAKWYVDDLSAEFDGFKLKICSQGNVSKAIKILQLFKNRAIDVEVDLSSEEI
;
A
#
# COMPACT_ATOMS: atom_id res chain seq x y z
N MET A 1 15.72 -18.58 15.84
CA MET A 1 15.90 -17.26 15.22
C MET A 1 14.78 -16.36 15.73
N PRO A 2 15.06 -15.18 16.29
CA PRO A 2 14.00 -14.23 16.59
C PRO A 2 13.31 -13.82 15.28
N MET A 3 12.00 -13.96 15.22
CA MET A 3 11.18 -13.54 14.09
C MET A 3 10.81 -12.07 14.34
N PHE A 4 11.48 -11.14 13.67
CA PHE A 4 11.09 -9.73 13.72
C PHE A 4 9.82 -9.56 12.90
N ALA A 5 8.69 -9.30 13.55
CA ALA A 5 7.46 -8.95 12.85
C ALA A 5 7.66 -7.57 12.21
N ILE A 6 7.78 -7.53 10.88
CA ILE A 6 7.77 -6.30 10.11
C ILE A 6 6.31 -5.89 9.95
N TYR A 7 5.95 -4.74 10.51
CA TYR A 7 4.62 -4.16 10.39
C TYR A 7 4.59 -3.13 9.26
N PRO A 8 3.45 -2.99 8.55
CA PRO A 8 3.24 -1.83 7.70
C PRO A 8 3.32 -0.56 8.53
N ALA A 9 3.62 0.56 7.89
CA ALA A 9 3.62 1.86 8.51
C ALA A 9 2.20 2.20 9.04
N GLU A 10 2.13 2.90 10.18
CA GLU A 10 0.84 3.31 10.74
C GLU A 10 0.02 4.17 9.74
N PRO A 11 -1.32 4.16 9.82
CA PRO A 11 -2.17 4.97 8.92
C PRO A 11 -1.83 6.46 8.89
N GLU A 12 -1.33 7.01 9.99
CA GLU A 12 -0.85 8.40 10.10
C GLU A 12 0.27 8.72 9.11
N VAL A 13 1.08 7.72 8.77
CA VAL A 13 2.18 7.84 7.79
C VAL A 13 1.62 8.03 6.40
N LEU A 14 0.64 7.21 6.01
CA LEU A 14 -0.04 7.37 4.74
C LEU A 14 -0.77 8.71 4.66
N LYS A 15 -1.36 9.17 5.76
CA LYS A 15 -1.96 10.51 5.81
C LYS A 15 -0.94 11.60 5.49
N GLN A 16 0.25 11.56 6.11
CA GLN A 16 1.34 12.50 5.79
C GLN A 16 1.76 12.42 4.32
N ILE A 17 1.81 11.21 3.73
CA ILE A 17 2.13 11.03 2.31
C ILE A 17 1.05 11.67 1.43
N LEU A 18 -0.23 11.47 1.74
CA LEU A 18 -1.35 12.07 1.01
C LEU A 18 -1.37 13.60 1.16
N ASP A 19 -1.02 14.14 2.33
CA ASP A 19 -0.94 15.59 2.55
C ASP A 19 0.16 16.24 1.66
N VAL A 20 1.20 15.48 1.31
CA VAL A 20 2.31 15.95 0.46
C VAL A 20 2.04 15.77 -1.02
N PHE A 21 1.58 14.58 -1.42
CA PHE A 21 1.42 14.21 -2.83
C PHE A 21 0.00 14.36 -3.37
N GLY A 22 -0.98 14.59 -2.51
CA GLY A 22 -2.40 14.59 -2.86
C GLY A 22 -2.95 13.18 -3.13
N GLU A 23 -4.05 13.12 -3.87
CA GLU A 23 -4.69 11.85 -4.27
C GLU A 23 -3.74 11.02 -5.15
N PRO A 24 -3.57 9.71 -4.90
CA PRO A 24 -2.77 8.85 -5.76
C PRO A 24 -3.41 8.79 -7.14
N ARG A 25 -2.54 8.74 -8.16
CA ARG A 25 -3.00 8.55 -9.54
C ARG A 25 -3.60 7.16 -9.71
N ASP A 26 -2.98 6.15 -9.12
CA ASP A 26 -3.45 4.78 -9.16
C ASP A 26 -3.27 4.12 -7.79
N LEU A 27 -4.29 3.38 -7.36
CA LEU A 27 -4.28 2.55 -6.17
C LEU A 27 -4.52 1.10 -6.59
N GLU A 28 -3.55 0.23 -6.35
CA GLU A 28 -3.68 -1.22 -6.50
C GLU A 28 -4.05 -1.84 -5.15
N VAL A 29 -5.14 -2.59 -5.12
CA VAL A 29 -5.53 -3.38 -3.96
C VAL A 29 -5.89 -4.80 -4.37
N ARG A 30 -5.55 -5.77 -3.52
CA ARG A 30 -6.10 -7.13 -3.60
C ARG A 30 -7.01 -7.37 -2.42
N ILE A 31 -8.24 -7.75 -2.72
CA ILE A 31 -9.29 -7.96 -1.75
C ILE A 31 -9.72 -9.42 -1.86
N SER A 32 -9.54 -10.17 -0.78
CA SER A 32 -10.11 -11.51 -0.65
C SER A 32 -11.49 -11.40 -0.03
N ILE A 33 -12.51 -11.94 -0.68
CA ILE A 33 -13.91 -11.85 -0.27
C ILE A 33 -14.47 -13.27 -0.13
N ARG A 34 -15.26 -13.48 0.93
CA ARG A 34 -16.07 -14.67 1.13
C ARG A 34 -17.52 -14.30 0.86
N ASP A 35 -18.04 -14.69 -0.31
CA ASP A 35 -19.41 -14.40 -0.73
C ASP A 35 -20.02 -15.63 -1.42
N GLU A 36 -21.11 -16.16 -0.85
CA GLU A 36 -21.84 -17.31 -1.41
C GLU A 36 -22.47 -16.98 -2.77
N ARG A 37 -22.87 -15.72 -3.01
CA ARG A 37 -23.43 -15.31 -4.32
C ARG A 37 -22.39 -15.44 -5.42
N LEU A 38 -21.12 -15.16 -5.12
CA LEU A 38 -20.03 -15.36 -6.07
C LEU A 38 -19.80 -16.86 -6.33
N LYS A 39 -19.94 -17.73 -5.32
CA LYS A 39 -19.87 -19.19 -5.55
C LYS A 39 -20.97 -19.67 -6.47
N GLU A 40 -22.20 -19.23 -6.26
CA GLU A 40 -23.34 -19.57 -7.11
C GLU A 40 -23.14 -19.07 -8.55
N LEU A 41 -22.69 -17.82 -8.72
CA LEU A 41 -22.42 -17.22 -10.03
C LEU A 41 -21.33 -17.95 -10.82
N PHE A 42 -20.24 -18.32 -10.16
CA PHE A 42 -19.11 -19.00 -10.79
C PHE A 42 -19.23 -20.53 -10.78
N LYS A 43 -20.21 -21.10 -10.08
CA LYS A 43 -20.39 -22.55 -9.87
C LYS A 43 -19.15 -23.21 -9.26
N LEU A 44 -18.61 -22.57 -8.22
CA LEU A 44 -17.37 -22.98 -7.56
C LEU A 44 -17.63 -23.33 -6.09
N ASP A 45 -18.34 -24.44 -5.87
CA ASP A 45 -18.80 -24.86 -4.53
C ASP A 45 -17.65 -25.13 -3.54
N GLU A 46 -16.48 -25.52 -4.04
CA GLU A 46 -15.29 -25.79 -3.22
C GLU A 46 -14.47 -24.52 -2.91
N VAL A 47 -14.73 -23.40 -3.60
CA VAL A 47 -13.95 -22.17 -3.43
C VAL A 47 -14.43 -21.41 -2.19
N LYS A 48 -13.53 -21.27 -1.21
CA LYS A 48 -13.82 -20.53 0.03
C LYS A 48 -13.66 -19.02 -0.09
N TRP A 49 -12.75 -18.56 -0.97
CA TRP A 49 -12.36 -17.16 -1.09
C TRP A 49 -12.19 -16.77 -2.55
N PHE A 50 -12.69 -15.59 -2.90
CA PHE A 50 -12.45 -14.95 -4.19
C PHE A 50 -11.46 -13.81 -3.97
N THR A 51 -10.34 -13.80 -4.70
CA THR A 51 -9.41 -12.68 -4.67
C THR A 51 -9.64 -11.81 -5.89
N ILE A 52 -10.01 -10.56 -5.64
CA ILE A 52 -10.20 -9.53 -6.65
C ILE A 52 -9.00 -8.59 -6.58
N GLN A 53 -8.27 -8.48 -7.68
CA GLN A 53 -7.27 -7.43 -7.86
C GLN A 53 -7.91 -6.28 -8.63
N CYS A 54 -7.85 -5.07 -8.08
CA CYS A 54 -8.30 -3.89 -8.79
C CYS A 54 -7.26 -2.76 -8.72
N THR A 55 -7.21 -2.00 -9.80
CA THR A 55 -6.49 -0.73 -9.88
C THR A 55 -7.55 0.36 -10.03
N CYS A 56 -7.59 1.30 -9.11
CA CYS A 56 -8.60 2.37 -9.08
C CYS A 56 -7.98 3.74 -8.81
N ARG A 57 -8.77 4.80 -8.98
CA ARG A 57 -8.37 6.19 -8.69
C ARG A 57 -9.26 6.82 -7.61
N PRO A 58 -9.19 6.32 -6.37
CA PRO A 58 -10.10 6.74 -5.33
C PRO A 58 -9.69 8.08 -4.71
N LYS A 59 -10.65 8.73 -4.06
CA LYS A 59 -10.42 9.91 -3.21
C LYS A 59 -9.55 9.60 -2.00
N ALA A 60 -8.86 10.61 -1.48
CA ALA A 60 -7.89 10.46 -0.38
C ALA A 60 -8.50 9.80 0.86
N GLU A 61 -9.75 10.14 1.20
CA GLU A 61 -10.47 9.53 2.33
C GLU A 61 -10.62 8.03 2.13
N ARG A 62 -10.97 7.61 0.91
CA ARG A 62 -11.16 6.21 0.55
C ARG A 62 -9.82 5.44 0.54
N VAL A 63 -8.74 6.09 0.13
CA VAL A 63 -7.38 5.52 0.22
C VAL A 63 -7.03 5.21 1.69
N LEU A 64 -7.28 6.15 2.60
CA LEU A 64 -7.03 5.98 4.03
C LEU A 64 -7.89 4.88 4.66
N GLU A 65 -9.17 4.79 4.30
CA GLU A 65 -10.04 3.70 4.76
C GLU A 65 -9.52 2.32 4.37
N LEU A 66 -9.17 2.15 3.09
CA LEU A 66 -8.64 0.90 2.56
C LEU A 66 -7.31 0.55 3.23
N TYR A 67 -6.46 1.54 3.47
CA TYR A 67 -5.20 1.30 4.16
C TYR A 67 -5.36 0.91 5.63
N ARG A 68 -6.31 1.52 6.35
CA ARG A 68 -6.62 1.11 7.74
C ARG A 68 -7.08 -0.34 7.80
N GLU A 69 -7.95 -0.74 6.89
CA GLU A 69 -8.41 -2.14 6.79
C GLU A 69 -7.24 -3.09 6.49
N TYR A 70 -6.33 -2.70 5.58
CA TYR A 70 -5.10 -3.44 5.30
C TYR A 70 -4.17 -3.55 6.53
N TYR A 71 -3.91 -2.43 7.22
CA TYR A 71 -3.07 -2.37 8.41
C TYR A 71 -3.61 -3.22 9.55
N GLU A 72 -4.91 -3.08 9.87
CA GLU A 72 -5.57 -3.90 10.89
C GLU A 72 -5.53 -5.39 10.54
N GLY A 73 -5.79 -5.73 9.27
CA GLY A 73 -5.71 -7.10 8.79
C GLY A 73 -4.33 -7.70 9.05
N TYR A 74 -3.27 -6.96 8.72
CA TYR A 74 -1.90 -7.40 8.93
C TYR A 74 -1.54 -7.54 10.43
N VAL A 75 -1.87 -6.54 11.24
CA VAL A 75 -1.58 -6.53 12.69
C VAL A 75 -2.32 -7.64 13.43
N ASN A 76 -3.57 -7.93 13.05
CA ASN A 76 -4.36 -8.98 13.68
C ASN A 76 -3.82 -10.38 13.32
N VAL A 77 -3.40 -10.58 12.06
CA VAL A 77 -2.74 -11.82 11.64
C VAL A 77 -1.43 -12.03 12.41
N SER A 78 -0.59 -11.00 12.52
CA SER A 78 0.71 -11.12 13.20
C SER A 78 0.60 -11.36 14.71
N LYS A 79 -0.48 -10.91 15.35
CA LYS A 79 -0.78 -11.15 16.77
C LYS A 79 -1.42 -12.52 17.05
N GLY A 80 -1.57 -13.38 16.04
CA GLY A 80 -2.19 -14.70 16.20
C GLY A 80 -3.72 -14.65 16.38
N ALA A 81 -4.36 -13.50 16.13
CA ALA A 81 -5.82 -13.34 16.14
C ALA A 81 -6.45 -13.88 14.83
N ILE A 82 -5.95 -15.03 14.36
CA ILE A 82 -6.39 -15.72 13.13
C ILE A 82 -7.90 -16.03 13.21
N LEU A 83 -8.43 -16.24 14.42
CA LEU A 83 -9.85 -16.51 14.65
C LEU A 83 -10.77 -15.35 14.26
N GLN A 84 -10.36 -14.08 14.42
CA GLN A 84 -11.20 -12.92 14.07
C GLN A 84 -11.14 -12.55 12.58
N VAL A 85 -10.02 -12.85 11.90
CA VAL A 85 -9.88 -12.62 10.45
C VAL A 85 -10.86 -13.49 9.66
N ASN A 86 -11.16 -14.69 10.17
CA ASN A 86 -12.14 -15.60 9.56
C ASN A 86 -13.61 -15.13 9.68
N GLU A 87 -13.92 -14.17 10.55
CA GLU A 87 -15.26 -13.59 10.67
C GLU A 87 -15.49 -12.42 9.72
N ARG A 88 -14.41 -11.78 9.21
CA ARG A 88 -14.56 -10.66 8.27
C ARG A 88 -14.95 -11.18 6.88
N PRO A 89 -16.00 -10.64 6.25
CA PRO A 89 -16.44 -11.06 4.92
C PRO A 89 -15.44 -10.70 3.82
N ARG A 90 -14.50 -9.79 4.11
CA ARG A 90 -13.39 -9.44 3.23
C ARG A 90 -12.11 -9.12 4.00
N THR A 91 -10.97 -9.26 3.33
CA THR A 91 -9.65 -8.84 3.83
C THR A 91 -8.85 -8.24 2.68
N ILE A 92 -8.16 -7.14 2.94
CA ILE A 92 -7.21 -6.55 1.99
C ILE A 92 -5.84 -7.17 2.23
N SER A 93 -5.33 -7.89 1.24
CA SER A 93 -4.04 -8.60 1.35
C SER A 93 -2.90 -7.85 0.66
N HIS A 94 -3.21 -6.86 -0.16
CA HIS A 94 -2.24 -6.04 -0.88
C HIS A 94 -2.76 -4.61 -0.99
N PHE A 95 -1.85 -3.65 -0.80
CA PHE A 95 -2.10 -2.24 -0.95
C PHE A 95 -0.88 -1.60 -1.61
N LYS A 96 -1.09 -0.79 -2.64
CA LYS A 96 -0.02 -0.06 -3.31
C LYS A 96 -0.54 1.20 -3.97
N ALA A 97 -0.16 2.36 -3.45
CA ALA A 97 -0.53 3.66 -3.96
C ALA A 97 0.61 4.24 -4.82
N LYS A 98 0.28 4.83 -5.97
CA LYS A 98 1.22 5.40 -6.93
C LYS A 98 0.85 6.84 -7.26
N TRP A 99 1.85 7.70 -7.33
CA TRP A 99 1.75 9.10 -7.73
C TRP A 99 2.68 9.38 -8.90
N TYR A 100 2.23 10.25 -9.79
CA TYR A 100 3.01 10.81 -10.88
C TYR A 100 2.78 12.32 -10.85
N VAL A 101 3.78 13.06 -10.36
CA VAL A 101 3.69 14.51 -10.14
C VAL A 101 4.90 15.16 -10.79
N ASP A 102 4.67 15.81 -11.93
CA ASP A 102 5.72 16.46 -12.73
C ASP A 102 6.86 15.49 -13.11
N ASP A 103 8.09 15.79 -12.68
CA ASP A 103 9.33 15.02 -12.86
C ASP A 103 9.56 13.97 -11.74
N LEU A 104 8.55 13.74 -10.90
CA LEU A 104 8.59 12.78 -9.79
C LEU A 104 7.56 11.67 -9.97
N SER A 105 7.96 10.45 -9.63
CA SER A 105 7.03 9.37 -9.33
C SER A 105 7.22 8.91 -7.89
N ALA A 106 6.13 8.58 -7.20
CA ALA A 106 6.19 8.01 -5.87
C ALA A 106 5.33 6.75 -5.78
N GLU A 107 5.74 5.82 -4.92
CA GLU A 107 5.07 4.54 -4.71
C GLU A 107 5.12 4.20 -3.22
N PHE A 108 3.97 3.86 -2.63
CA PHE A 108 3.87 3.42 -1.25
C PHE A 108 3.09 2.10 -1.18
N ASP A 109 3.73 1.05 -0.64
CA ASP A 109 3.16 -0.31 -0.56
C ASP A 109 2.74 -0.71 0.86
N GLY A 110 2.69 0.25 1.78
CA GLY A 110 2.46 0.00 3.19
C GLY A 110 3.73 -0.17 4.01
N PHE A 111 4.87 -0.53 3.41
CA PHE A 111 6.13 -0.72 4.14
C PHE A 111 7.19 0.30 3.74
N LYS A 112 7.29 0.60 2.45
CA LYS A 112 8.28 1.52 1.89
C LYS A 112 7.58 2.59 1.06
N LEU A 113 8.04 3.82 1.21
CA LEU A 113 7.80 4.91 0.27
C LEU A 113 9.02 4.99 -0.65
N LYS A 114 8.84 4.74 -1.94
CA LYS A 114 9.84 4.94 -2.99
C LYS A 114 9.51 6.23 -3.71
N ILE A 115 10.51 7.10 -3.90
CA ILE A 115 10.38 8.33 -4.69
C ILE A 115 11.48 8.29 -5.74
N CYS A 116 11.10 8.42 -7.01
CA CYS A 116 12.03 8.54 -8.12
C CYS A 116 11.91 9.94 -8.72
N SER A 117 13.05 10.57 -8.98
CA SER A 117 13.15 11.88 -9.63
C SER A 117 13.96 11.71 -10.91
N GLN A 118 13.44 12.20 -12.03
CA GLN A 118 14.14 12.20 -13.33
C GLN A 118 14.92 13.50 -13.58
N GLY A 119 14.97 14.40 -12.60
CA GLY A 119 15.54 15.74 -12.76
C GLY A 119 15.98 16.36 -11.44
N ASN A 120 15.25 17.36 -10.95
CA ASN A 120 15.70 18.12 -9.79
C ASN A 120 15.42 17.37 -8.46
N VAL A 121 16.46 16.70 -7.97
CA VAL A 121 16.44 15.92 -6.72
C VAL A 121 16.07 16.78 -5.48
N SER A 122 16.21 18.12 -5.56
CA SER A 122 15.88 19.02 -4.44
C SER A 122 14.42 18.89 -3.98
N LYS A 123 13.49 18.62 -4.90
CA LYS A 123 12.07 18.43 -4.57
C LYS A 123 11.86 17.12 -3.81
N ALA A 124 12.50 16.04 -4.25
CA ALA A 124 12.49 14.75 -3.55
C ALA A 124 13.12 14.87 -2.13
N ILE A 125 14.25 15.56 -2.00
CA ILE A 125 14.90 15.79 -0.70
C ILE A 125 13.99 16.58 0.25
N LYS A 126 13.34 17.64 -0.22
CA LYS A 126 12.38 18.43 0.59
C LYS A 126 11.24 17.56 1.11
N ILE A 127 10.73 16.64 0.28
CA ILE A 127 9.68 15.70 0.69
C ILE A 127 10.21 14.72 1.72
N LEU A 128 11.40 14.13 1.49
CA LEU A 128 12.03 13.20 2.44
C LEU A 128 12.30 13.86 3.79
N GLN A 129 12.68 15.14 3.81
CA GLN A 129 12.84 15.94 5.03
C GLN A 129 11.54 16.15 5.81
N LEU A 130 10.35 15.82 5.29
CA LEU A 130 9.12 15.81 6.09
C LEU A 130 9.02 14.57 6.96
N PHE A 131 9.80 13.52 6.65
CA PHE A 131 9.77 12.23 7.33
C PHE A 131 10.99 12.01 8.25
N LYS A 132 11.57 13.08 8.82
CA LYS A 132 12.89 13.16 9.50
C LYS A 132 13.23 12.06 10.53
N ASN A 133 12.23 11.37 11.07
CA ASN A 133 12.42 10.34 12.10
C ASN A 133 12.40 8.91 11.53
N ARG A 134 12.49 8.75 10.20
CA ARG A 134 12.43 7.45 9.52
C ARG A 134 13.77 7.10 8.88
N ALA A 135 14.02 5.81 8.73
CA ALA A 135 15.12 5.33 7.91
C ALA A 135 14.86 5.73 6.45
N ILE A 136 15.87 6.31 5.81
CA ILE A 136 15.82 6.75 4.41
C ILE A 136 16.97 6.08 3.69
N ASP A 137 16.64 5.19 2.77
CA ASP A 137 17.58 4.60 1.84
C ASP A 137 17.56 5.40 0.53
N VAL A 138 18.74 5.81 0.06
CA VAL A 138 18.91 6.53 -1.20
C VAL A 138 19.65 5.63 -2.18
N GLU A 139 18.94 5.22 -3.23
CA GLU A 139 19.51 4.47 -4.36
C GLU A 139 19.71 5.46 -5.51
N VAL A 140 20.94 5.56 -6.02
CA VAL A 140 21.29 6.39 -7.18
C VAL A 140 21.57 5.48 -8.35
N ASP A 141 20.78 5.60 -9.40
CA ASP A 141 21.01 4.88 -10.65
C ASP A 141 22.15 5.58 -11.41
N LEU A 142 23.27 4.86 -11.57
CA LEU A 142 24.45 5.34 -12.31
C LEU A 142 24.45 4.85 -13.77
N SER A 143 23.37 4.20 -14.23
CA SER A 143 23.25 3.75 -15.62
C SER A 143 22.90 4.92 -16.56
N SER A 144 23.82 5.86 -16.70
CA SER A 144 23.86 6.70 -17.90
C SER A 144 24.76 6.02 -18.93
N GLU A 145 24.18 5.62 -20.08
CA GLU A 145 24.96 5.71 -21.31
C GLU A 145 25.21 7.20 -21.61
N GLU A 146 26.42 7.48 -22.11
CA GLU A 146 26.99 8.77 -22.56
C GLU A 146 27.84 9.56 -21.53
N ILE A 147 29.17 9.42 -21.71
CA ILE A 147 30.24 10.38 -21.37
C ILE A 147 30.35 11.37 -22.52
#